data_AF-A0A941P4S5-F1
#
_entry.id   AF-A0A941P4S5-F1
#
_cell.length_a   1.000
_cell.length_b   1.000
_cell.length_c   1.000
_cell.angle_alpha   90.00
_cell.angle_beta   90.00
_cell.angle_gamma   90.00
#
_symmetry.space_group_name_H-M   'P 1'
#
loop_
_entity.id
_entity.type
_entity.pdbx_description
1 polymer ?
#
loop_
_entity_poly.entity_id
_entity_poly.type
_entity_poly.pdbx_seq_one_letter_code
_entity_poly.pdbx_strand_id
1 'polypeptide(L)' 'MEQIAVIIGAGWKQVDAAAHCGVTQPRVDDLLRGRVSRFSLDALVNIATALGCRVHVELQAA' A
#
# COMPACT_ATOMS: atom_id res chain seq x y z
N MET A 1 -3.56 6.03 -2.98
CA MET A 1 -3.50 4.77 -2.19
C MET A 1 -4.45 3.69 -2.68
N GLU A 2 -5.61 4.05 -3.21
CA GLU A 2 -6.55 3.09 -3.83
C GLU A 2 -5.89 2.20 -4.90
N GLN A 3 -4.97 2.75 -5.70
CA GLN A 3 -4.18 1.98 -6.68
C GLN A 3 -3.41 0.80 -6.05
N ILE A 4 -2.85 0.95 -4.86
CA ILE A 4 -2.11 -0.12 -4.18
C ILE A 4 -3.06 -1.23 -3.75
N ALA A 5 -4.23 -0.86 -3.23
CA ALA A 5 -5.27 -1.83 -2.88
C ALA A 5 -5.78 -2.58 -4.13
N VAL A 6 -5.92 -1.91 -5.26
CA VAL A 6 -6.31 -2.53 -6.54
C VAL A 6 -5.28 -3.54 -7.02
N ILE A 7 -3.98 -3.20 -7.02
CA ILE A 7 -2.91 -4.10 -7.46
C ILE A 7 -2.88 -5.36 -6.60
N ILE A 8 -2.99 -5.21 -5.27
CA ILE A 8 -3.03 -6.35 -4.36
C ILE A 8 -4.29 -7.20 -4.60
N GLY A 9 -5.46 -6.58 -4.69
CA GLY A 9 -6.74 -7.27 -4.83
C GLY A 9 -6.92 -8.00 -6.18
N ALA A 10 -6.25 -7.56 -7.24
CA ALA A 10 -6.44 -8.08 -8.59
C ALA A 10 -5.68 -9.39 -8.90
N GLY A 11 -4.73 -9.82 -8.06
CA GLY A 11 -3.91 -10.98 -8.40
C GLY A 11 -3.08 -11.60 -7.29
N TRP A 12 -3.09 -11.05 -6.08
CA TRP A 12 -2.26 -11.54 -4.98
C TRP A 12 -3.11 -12.18 -3.89
N LYS A 13 -2.65 -13.30 -3.33
CA LYS A 13 -3.10 -13.68 -1.98
C LYS A 13 -2.51 -12.68 -1.00
N GLN A 14 -3.30 -12.29 0.00
CA GLN A 14 -2.87 -11.27 0.96
C GLN A 14 -1.57 -11.62 1.69
N VAL A 15 -1.34 -12.90 1.96
CA VAL A 15 -0.10 -13.40 2.61
C VAL A 15 1.14 -13.20 1.72
N ASP A 16 0.99 -13.40 0.41
CA ASP A 16 2.07 -13.23 -0.57
C ASP A 16 2.37 -11.74 -0.76
N ALA A 17 1.33 -10.91 -0.82
CA ALA A 17 1.48 -9.45 -0.89
C ALA A 17 2.13 -8.89 0.37
N ALA A 18 1.77 -9.42 1.54
CA ALA A 18 2.36 -9.04 2.82
C ALA A 18 3.86 -9.33 2.84
N ALA A 19 4.24 -10.57 2.48
CA ALA A 19 5.64 -10.97 2.38
C ALA A 19 6.42 -10.12 1.37
N HIS A 20 5.85 -9.88 0.20
CA HIS A 20 6.50 -9.09 -0.86
C HIS A 20 6.67 -7.62 -0.48
N CYS A 21 5.68 -7.03 0.20
CA CYS A 21 5.72 -5.64 0.65
C CYS A 21 6.45 -5.44 1.99
N GLY A 22 6.96 -6.52 2.61
CA GLY A 22 7.63 -6.45 3.92
C GLY A 22 6.71 -6.02 5.06
N VAL A 23 5.40 -6.31 4.96
CA VAL A 23 4.40 -5.98 5.98
C VAL A 23 3.70 -7.23 6.48
N THR A 24 2.90 -7.10 7.54
CA THR A 24 2.08 -8.21 8.04
C THR A 24 0.78 -8.35 7.24
N GLN A 25 0.18 -9.53 7.23
CA GLN A 25 -1.12 -9.75 6.57
C GLN A 25 -2.23 -8.81 7.09
N PRO A 26 -2.36 -8.53 8.40
CA PRO A 26 -3.34 -7.55 8.89
C PRO A 26 -3.15 -6.13 8.32
N ARG A 27 -1.91 -5.73 8.00
CA ARG A 27 -1.65 -4.45 7.31
C ARG A 27 -2.17 -4.48 5.88
N VAL A 28 -2.02 -5.59 5.16
CA VAL A 28 -2.62 -5.74 3.83
C VAL A 28 -4.14 -5.64 3.90
N ASP A 29 -4.78 -6.28 4.89
CA ASP A 29 -6.23 -6.17 5.10
C ASP A 29 -6.67 -4.74 5.45
N ASP A 30 -5.92 -4.02 6.31
CA ASP A 30 -6.17 -2.60 6.59
C ASP A 30 -6.18 -1.78 5.30
N LEU A 31 -5.21 -2.01 4.41
CA LEU A 31 -5.06 -1.29 3.16
C LEU A 31 -6.18 -1.60 2.16
N LEU A 32 -6.54 -2.89 2.01
CA LEU A 32 -7.65 -3.33 1.15
C LEU A 32 -9.01 -2.82 1.63
N ARG A 33 -9.18 -2.61 2.94
CA ARG A 33 -10.38 -2.00 3.53
C ARG A 33 -10.33 -0.46 3.54
N GLY A 34 -9.36 0.15 2.88
CA GLY A 34 -9.23 1.61 2.75
C GLY A 34 -8.82 2.32 4.03
N ARG A 35 -8.30 1.63 5.05
CA ARG A 35 -7.87 2.22 6.34
C ARG A 35 -6.50 2.88 6.24
N VAL A 36 -6.32 3.75 5.24
CA VAL A 36 -5.06 4.41 4.87
C VAL A 36 -4.52 5.32 5.98
N SER A 37 -5.40 5.93 6.79
CA SER A 37 -5.01 6.79 7.91
C SER A 37 -4.19 6.08 9.00
N ARG A 38 -4.16 4.74 8.99
CA ARG A 38 -3.36 3.94 9.94
C ARG A 38 -1.89 3.77 9.51
N PHE A 39 -1.48 4.37 8.40
CA PHE A 39 -0.16 4.24 7.83
C PHE A 39 0.55 5.58 7.81
N SER A 40 1.85 5.58 8.11
CA SER A 40 2.70 6.72 7.81
C SER A 40 2.84 6.89 6.30
N LEU A 41 3.13 8.11 5.84
CA LEU A 41 3.47 8.35 4.43
C LEU A 41 4.60 7.42 3.97
N ASP A 42 5.67 7.30 4.76
CA ASP A 42 6.80 6.43 4.47
C ASP A 42 6.38 4.96 4.25
N ALA A 43 5.52 4.41 5.12
CA ALA A 43 5.02 3.05 4.95
C ALA A 43 4.25 2.89 3.63
N LEU A 44 3.45 3.88 3.24
CA LEU A 44 2.70 3.85 2.00
C LEU A 44 3.60 3.93 0.77
N VAL A 45 4.65 4.76 0.82
CA VAL A 45 5.67 4.86 -0.23
C VAL A 45 6.44 3.55 -0.37
N ASN A 46 6.84 2.93 0.74
CA ASN A 46 7.57 1.67 0.74
C ASN A 46 6.73 0.52 0.14
N ILE A 47 5.45 0.41 0.53
CA ILE A 47 4.53 -0.59 -0.06
C ILE A 47 4.35 -0.35 -1.56
N ALA A 48 4.14 0.90 -1.98
CA ALA A 48 3.99 1.25 -3.40
C ALA A 48 5.22 0.84 -4.22
N THR A 49 6.40 1.14 -3.68
CA THR A 49 7.68 0.90 -4.35
C THR A 49 7.98 -0.60 -4.43
N ALA A 50 7.66 -1.37 -3.37
CA ALA A 50 7.77 -2.82 -3.39
C ALA A 50 6.91 -3.44 -4.51
N LEU A 51 5.73 -2.88 -4.77
CA LEU A 51 4.86 -3.29 -5.88
C LEU A 51 5.29 -2.75 -7.26
N GLY A 52 6.46 -2.11 -7.36
CA GLY A 52 6.98 -1.54 -8.60
C GLY A 52 6.26 -0.27 -9.07
N CYS A 53 5.49 0.38 -8.19
CA CYS A 53 4.80 1.63 -8.55
C CYS A 53 5.77 2.81 -8.51
N ARG A 54 5.60 3.75 -9.45
CA ARG A 54 6.20 5.08 -9.33
C ARG A 54 5.32 5.95 -8.43
N VAL A 55 5.89 6.51 -7.38
CA VAL A 55 5.18 7.40 -6.46
C VAL A 55 5.37 8.85 -6.89
N HIS A 56 4.26 9.60 -6.91
CA HIS A 56 4.26 11.06 -7.07
C HIS A 56 3.67 11.70 -5.81
N VAL A 57 4.29 12.78 -5.34
CA VAL A 57 3.83 13.54 -4.17
C VAL A 57 3.69 14.99 -4.62
N GLU A 58 2.47 15.52 -4.46
CA GLU A 58 2.17 16.93 -4.69
C GLU A 58 1.90 17.59 -3.34
N LEU A 59 2.40 18.80 -3.17
CA LEU A 59 2.16 19.63 -2.00
C LEU A 59 1.33 20.82 -2.46
N GLN A 60 0.24 21.10 -1.74
CA GLN A 60 -0.54 22.31 -1.96
C GLN A 60 -0.10 23.36 -0.93
N ALA A 61 0.19 24.57 -1.40
CA ALA A 61 0.39 25.71 -0.51
C ALA A 61 -0.91 26.03 0.25
N ALA A 62 -0.76 26.50 1.49
CA ALA A 62 -1.86 26.90 2.35
C ALA A 62 -2.60 28.13 1.80
#